data_AF-A0AAV7BS60-F1
#
_entry.id   AF-A0AAV7BS60-F1
#
_cell.length_a   1.000
_cell.length_b   1.000
_cell.length_c   1.000
_cell.angle_alpha   90.00
_cell.angle_beta   90.00
_cell.angle_gamma   90.00
#
_symmetry.space_group_name_H-M   'P 1'
#
loop_
_entity.id
_entity.type
_entity.pdbx_description
1 polymer ?
#
loop_
_entity_poly.entity_id
_entity_poly.type
_entity_poly.pdbx_seq_one_letter_code
_entity_poly.pdbx_strand_id
1 'polypeptide(L)'
;MRGEPRPMAAPAERGGSAGGGLSPAQDVMEQPGVTQCERAGRPGERCSLVDNITLSDLRGVLESSAQHYLHIRQHHGPSDESFSCPDGEKIKVDEDCVLHAPLYRDADSQKMLLLLDPKKRDSVVAVYLNDKWWGVDELLHSCIPVQPGLKKVQTCGERIVLFVLNCLVCGFVEGGDSENGVCFLPHSAGEHAKIFWHHGEAVAFYTYKNKEI
;
A
#
# COMPACT_ATOMS: atom_id res chain seq x y z
N MET A 1 -25.43 -64.63 25.89
CA MET A 1 -24.43 -65.67 26.20
C MET A 1 -23.05 -65.01 26.04
N ARG A 2 -22.57 -64.24 27.02
CA ARG A 2 -21.58 -64.61 28.06
C ARG A 2 -20.50 -65.61 27.60
N GLY A 3 -19.24 -65.17 27.65
CA GLY A 3 -18.06 -66.02 27.50
C GLY A 3 -16.75 -65.25 27.38
N GLU A 4 -16.29 -64.62 28.46
CA GLU A 4 -14.86 -64.40 28.75
C GLU A 4 -14.29 -65.71 29.36
N PRO A 5 -12.95 -66.01 29.37
CA PRO A 5 -11.91 -65.09 29.89
C PRO A 5 -10.47 -65.19 29.30
N ARG A 6 -9.64 -64.25 29.76
CA ARG A 6 -8.17 -64.18 29.67
C ARG A 6 -7.47 -65.37 30.36
N PRO A 7 -6.15 -65.52 30.13
CA PRO A 7 -5.22 -65.29 31.25
C PRO A 7 -3.97 -64.44 30.91
N MET A 8 -3.44 -63.78 31.94
CA MET A 8 -2.12 -63.14 32.01
C MET A 8 -1.02 -64.18 32.33
N ALA A 9 0.19 -63.96 31.83
CA ALA A 9 1.45 -64.24 32.55
C ALA A 9 2.60 -63.38 31.98
N ALA A 10 3.43 -62.84 32.88
CA ALA A 10 4.65 -62.04 32.63
C ALA A 10 5.89 -62.90 32.98
N PRO A 11 7.13 -62.37 33.20
CA PRO A 11 7.88 -61.27 32.57
C PRO A 11 9.35 -61.65 32.16
N ALA A 12 10.04 -60.66 31.57
CA ALA A 12 11.49 -60.37 31.60
C ALA A 12 12.50 -61.32 30.92
N GLU A 13 13.47 -60.73 30.21
CA GLU A 13 14.92 -61.00 30.31
C GLU A 13 15.72 -59.88 29.59
N ARG A 14 16.87 -59.53 30.17
CA ARG A 14 17.82 -58.48 29.73
C ARG A 14 18.85 -59.04 28.75
N GLY A 15 19.39 -58.15 27.91
CA GLY A 15 20.68 -58.29 27.22
C GLY A 15 20.66 -57.39 25.97
N GLY A 16 21.58 -56.48 25.69
CA GLY A 16 22.98 -56.35 26.08
C GLY A 16 23.82 -56.19 24.81
N SER A 17 24.48 -55.03 24.67
CA SER A 17 25.71 -54.77 23.90
C SER A 17 25.67 -54.25 22.44
N ALA A 18 26.07 -52.97 22.35
CA ALA A 18 27.14 -52.35 21.55
C ALA A 18 27.54 -52.82 20.13
N GLY A 19 27.73 -51.81 19.27
CA GLY A 19 28.48 -51.80 18.00
C GLY A 19 27.81 -50.78 17.08
N GLY A 20 28.40 -49.66 16.66
CA GLY A 20 29.73 -49.44 16.07
C GLY A 20 29.47 -48.86 14.67
N GLY A 21 29.87 -47.60 14.45
CA GLY A 21 29.35 -46.76 13.36
C GLY A 21 29.86 -47.06 11.94
N LEU A 22 29.26 -46.36 10.96
CA LEU A 22 29.87 -45.56 9.88
C LEU A 22 28.82 -45.28 8.77
N SER A 23 28.63 -44.00 8.44
CA SER A 23 27.71 -43.45 7.41
C SER A 23 28.13 -43.82 5.97
N PRO A 24 27.31 -43.57 4.90
CA PRO A 24 27.11 -42.20 4.38
C PRO A 24 25.72 -41.87 3.77
N ALA A 25 25.45 -40.56 3.74
CA ALA A 25 24.68 -39.73 2.79
C ALA A 25 23.53 -40.35 1.96
N GLN A 26 22.32 -39.80 2.11
CA GLN A 26 21.39 -39.55 0.99
C GLN A 26 20.62 -38.23 1.18
N ASP A 27 20.56 -37.50 0.07
CA ASP A 27 19.98 -36.19 -0.20
C ASP A 27 18.45 -36.10 -0.01
N VAL A 28 18.03 -34.99 0.61
CA VAL A 28 17.04 -34.00 0.17
C VAL A 28 15.74 -34.49 -0.50
N MET A 29 14.63 -34.26 0.21
CA MET A 29 13.42 -33.68 -0.39
C MET A 29 12.67 -32.89 0.69
N GLU A 30 13.08 -31.63 0.92
CA GLU A 30 12.31 -30.68 1.71
C GLU A 30 11.03 -30.31 0.98
N GLN A 31 9.90 -30.40 1.68
CA GLN A 31 8.63 -29.83 1.26
C GLN A 31 8.68 -28.30 1.47
N PRO A 32 8.06 -27.47 0.60
CA PRO A 32 8.12 -26.03 0.76
C PRO A 32 7.29 -25.61 1.99
N GLY A 33 8.01 -25.29 3.06
CA GLY A 33 7.48 -24.60 4.23
C GLY A 33 7.04 -23.19 3.86
N VAL A 34 5.85 -22.83 4.33
CA VAL A 34 5.30 -21.48 4.31
C VAL A 34 6.34 -20.51 4.88
N THR A 35 6.94 -19.69 4.03
CA THR A 35 7.91 -18.68 4.46
C THR A 35 7.14 -17.54 5.10
N GLN A 36 7.14 -17.52 6.43
CA GLN A 36 6.72 -16.41 7.25
C GLN A 36 7.60 -15.20 6.89
N CYS A 37 6.97 -14.13 6.39
CA CYS A 37 7.64 -12.86 6.12
C CYS A 37 7.91 -12.14 7.45
N GLU A 38 8.93 -12.58 8.19
CA GLU A 38 9.50 -11.78 9.27
C GLU A 38 10.41 -10.71 8.67
N ARG A 39 9.88 -9.49 8.53
CA ARG A 39 10.72 -8.30 8.42
C ARG A 39 10.76 -7.61 9.77
N ALA A 40 11.75 -7.98 10.59
CA ALA A 40 12.20 -7.15 11.69
C ALA A 40 12.84 -5.87 11.10
N GLY A 41 12.03 -4.83 10.89
CA GLY A 41 12.53 -3.49 10.63
C GLY A 41 13.20 -2.92 11.87
N ARG A 42 14.42 -2.40 11.75
CA ARG A 42 15.09 -1.65 12.82
C ARG A 42 14.25 -0.40 13.17
N PRO A 43 14.21 0.03 14.44
CA PRO A 43 13.57 1.29 14.81
C PRO A 43 14.51 2.44 14.41
N GLY A 44 14.26 3.03 13.25
CA GLY A 44 15.01 4.16 12.71
C GLY A 44 14.96 4.13 11.19
N GLU A 45 14.38 5.18 10.60
CA GLU A 45 14.12 5.36 9.16
C GLU A 45 12.89 4.59 8.63
N ARG A 46 11.72 5.03 9.09
CA ARG A 46 10.60 5.11 8.13
C ARG A 46 10.96 6.30 7.25
N CYS A 47 11.33 6.07 5.99
CA CYS A 47 11.33 7.11 4.97
C CYS A 47 9.97 7.05 4.27
N SER A 48 9.27 8.17 4.09
CA SER A 48 8.05 8.16 3.31
C SER A 48 8.44 8.02 1.84
N LEU A 49 7.65 7.26 1.08
CA LEU A 49 8.01 6.95 -0.30
C LEU A 49 8.15 8.23 -1.13
N VAL A 50 7.26 9.20 -0.88
CA VAL A 50 7.18 10.46 -1.61
C VAL A 50 8.46 11.30 -1.51
N ASP A 51 9.22 11.18 -0.42
CA ASP A 51 10.44 11.98 -0.22
C ASP A 51 11.53 11.71 -1.28
N ASN A 52 11.51 10.54 -1.93
CA ASN A 52 12.57 10.10 -2.85
C ASN A 52 12.11 9.90 -4.30
N ILE A 53 10.85 10.21 -4.65
CA ILE A 53 10.33 10.00 -6.00
C ILE A 53 10.95 11.01 -6.97
N THR A 54 11.78 10.53 -7.90
CA THR A 54 12.29 11.30 -9.03
C THR A 54 11.28 11.37 -10.18
N LEU A 55 11.57 12.17 -11.21
CA LEU A 55 10.75 12.23 -12.43
C LEU A 55 10.71 10.88 -13.18
N SER A 56 11.82 10.15 -13.21
CA SER A 56 11.88 8.82 -13.82
C SER A 56 11.05 7.82 -13.04
N ASP A 57 11.09 7.91 -11.70
CA ASP A 57 10.27 7.06 -10.82
C ASP A 57 8.78 7.37 -11.00
N LEU A 58 8.41 8.65 -11.14
CA LEU A 58 7.01 9.04 -11.36
C LEU A 58 6.43 8.38 -12.62
N ARG A 59 7.20 8.29 -13.71
CA ARG A 59 6.73 7.58 -14.91
C ARG A 59 6.49 6.11 -14.63
N GLY A 60 7.42 5.44 -13.95
CA GLY A 60 7.28 4.03 -13.57
C GLY A 60 6.09 3.80 -12.65
N VAL A 61 5.85 4.71 -11.69
CA VAL A 61 4.68 4.70 -10.80
C VAL A 61 3.38 4.77 -11.60
N LEU A 62 3.27 5.69 -12.54
CA LEU A 62 2.06 5.86 -13.37
C LEU A 62 1.82 4.66 -14.30
N GLU A 63 2.89 4.09 -14.87
CA GLU A 63 2.80 2.89 -15.71
C GLU A 63 2.37 1.66 -14.89
N SER A 64 2.96 1.44 -13.72
CA SER A 64 2.59 0.36 -12.78
C SER A 64 1.15 0.52 -12.29
N SER A 65 0.73 1.75 -11.96
CA SER A 65 -0.65 2.10 -11.62
C SER A 65 -1.65 1.68 -12.71
N ALA A 66 -1.37 2.02 -13.98
CA ALA A 66 -2.23 1.66 -15.09
C ALA A 66 -2.29 0.14 -15.32
N GLN A 67 -1.15 -0.56 -15.23
CA GLN A 67 -1.09 -2.01 -15.36
C GLN A 67 -1.88 -2.72 -14.26
N HIS A 68 -1.72 -2.27 -13.01
CA HIS A 68 -2.41 -2.85 -11.87
C HIS A 68 -3.92 -2.59 -11.92
N TYR A 69 -4.34 -1.39 -12.33
CA TYR A 69 -5.76 -1.08 -12.55
C TYR A 69 -6.39 -2.01 -13.60
N LEU A 70 -5.71 -2.23 -14.73
CA LEU A 70 -6.20 -3.16 -15.77
C LEU A 70 -6.25 -4.60 -15.26
N HIS A 71 -5.27 -5.03 -14.47
CA HIS A 71 -5.28 -6.35 -13.83
C HIS A 71 -6.50 -6.52 -12.92
N ILE A 72 -6.81 -5.53 -12.08
CA ILE A 72 -7.99 -5.56 -11.20
C ILE A 72 -9.27 -5.65 -12.04
N ARG A 73 -9.40 -4.82 -13.08
CA ARG A 73 -10.58 -4.79 -13.97
C ARG A 73 -10.79 -6.08 -14.76
N GLN A 74 -9.72 -6.77 -15.17
CA GLN A 74 -9.81 -7.98 -16.00
C GLN A 74 -10.02 -9.24 -15.18
N HIS A 75 -9.49 -9.27 -13.95
CA HIS A 75 -9.51 -10.47 -13.10
C HIS A 75 -10.39 -10.34 -11.86
N HIS A 76 -11.12 -9.24 -11.71
CA HIS A 76 -11.84 -8.85 -10.47
C HIS A 76 -10.91 -8.76 -9.25
N GLY A 77 -9.68 -8.28 -9.47
CA GLY A 77 -8.60 -8.19 -8.46
C GLY A 77 -7.75 -9.46 -8.36
N PRO A 78 -6.52 -9.39 -7.81
CA PRO A 78 -5.88 -10.59 -7.30
C PRO A 78 -6.75 -11.13 -6.15
N SER A 79 -7.13 -12.40 -6.20
CA SER A 79 -8.17 -12.98 -5.34
C SER A 79 -7.99 -12.77 -3.82
N ASP A 80 -6.78 -12.44 -3.37
CA ASP A 80 -6.40 -12.24 -1.96
C ASP A 80 -5.73 -10.90 -1.65
N GLU A 81 -5.73 -9.90 -2.56
CA GLU A 81 -5.11 -8.61 -2.25
C GLU A 81 -6.00 -7.78 -1.31
N SER A 82 -5.42 -7.34 -0.19
CA SER A 82 -6.08 -6.49 0.78
C SER A 82 -5.13 -5.44 1.32
N PHE A 83 -5.63 -4.22 1.50
CA PHE A 83 -4.95 -3.15 2.23
C PHE A 83 -5.32 -3.21 3.71
N SER A 84 -4.34 -3.03 4.60
CA SER A 84 -4.58 -2.95 6.05
C SER A 84 -4.49 -1.49 6.48
N CYS A 85 -5.62 -0.94 6.92
CA CYS A 85 -5.72 0.40 7.45
C CYS A 85 -4.96 0.52 8.78
N PRO A 86 -4.58 1.76 9.19
CA PRO A 86 -3.89 1.99 10.46
C PRO A 86 -4.68 1.55 11.70
N ASP A 87 -6.01 1.50 11.61
CA ASP A 87 -6.91 1.03 12.66
C ASP A 87 -7.05 -0.51 12.70
N GLY A 88 -6.39 -1.23 11.78
CA GLY A 88 -6.41 -2.68 11.66
C GLY A 88 -7.55 -3.21 10.78
N GLU A 89 -8.41 -2.36 10.23
CA GLU A 89 -9.41 -2.77 9.25
C GLU A 89 -8.73 -3.23 7.96
N LYS A 90 -9.27 -4.29 7.33
CA LYS A 90 -8.79 -4.77 6.03
C LYS A 90 -9.79 -4.44 4.94
N ILE A 91 -9.31 -3.74 3.93
CA ILE A 91 -10.08 -3.40 2.74
C ILE A 91 -9.64 -4.34 1.63
N LYS A 92 -10.60 -5.10 1.09
CA LYS A 92 -10.35 -5.93 -0.09
C LYS A 92 -10.15 -5.02 -1.30
N VAL A 93 -9.12 -5.28 -2.09
CA VAL A 93 -8.88 -4.56 -3.34
C VAL A 93 -9.71 -5.22 -4.43
N ASP A 94 -10.77 -4.57 -4.85
CA ASP A 94 -11.64 -4.99 -5.96
C ASP A 94 -12.01 -3.80 -6.84
N GLU A 95 -12.68 -4.08 -7.96
CA GLU A 95 -13.09 -3.06 -8.94
C GLU A 95 -14.01 -1.98 -8.34
N ASP A 96 -14.78 -2.30 -7.30
CA ASP A 96 -15.72 -1.37 -6.68
C ASP A 96 -15.04 -0.39 -5.72
N CYS A 97 -13.86 -0.75 -5.23
CA CYS A 97 -13.10 0.04 -4.25
C CYS A 97 -11.90 0.75 -4.87
N VAL A 98 -11.58 0.53 -6.15
CA VAL A 98 -10.44 1.19 -6.81
C VAL A 98 -10.87 2.19 -7.86
N LEU A 99 -10.01 3.18 -8.06
CA LEU A 99 -10.30 4.31 -8.92
C LEU A 99 -9.03 4.80 -9.61
N HIS A 100 -9.11 5.01 -10.92
CA HIS A 100 -7.97 5.49 -11.72
C HIS A 100 -8.15 6.97 -12.12
N ALA A 101 -7.60 7.85 -11.30
CA ALA A 101 -7.84 9.29 -11.33
C ALA A 101 -6.66 10.07 -11.94
N PRO A 102 -6.90 11.15 -12.72
CA PRO A 102 -5.82 11.97 -13.26
C PRO A 102 -5.02 12.68 -12.16
N LEU A 103 -3.69 12.62 -12.23
CA LEU A 103 -2.78 13.38 -11.37
C LEU A 103 -2.82 14.88 -11.69
N TYR A 104 -3.11 15.20 -12.94
CA TYR A 104 -3.15 16.56 -13.48
C TYR A 104 -4.44 16.77 -14.26
N ARG A 105 -5.14 17.90 -14.06
CA ARG A 105 -6.38 18.19 -14.83
C ARG A 105 -6.16 18.34 -16.33
N ASP A 106 -4.93 18.60 -16.76
CA ASP A 106 -4.51 18.83 -18.13
C ASP A 106 -3.73 17.65 -18.73
N ALA A 107 -3.65 16.51 -18.04
CA ALA A 107 -3.00 15.30 -18.55
C ALA A 107 -3.80 14.03 -18.23
N ASP A 108 -4.73 13.67 -19.13
CA ASP A 108 -5.59 12.48 -18.99
C ASP A 108 -4.82 11.15 -19.02
N SER A 109 -3.59 11.14 -19.54
CA SER A 109 -2.74 9.95 -19.59
C SER A 109 -1.98 9.68 -18.29
N GLN A 110 -1.83 10.68 -17.42
CA GLN A 110 -1.09 10.57 -16.17
C GLN A 110 -2.06 10.34 -15.03
N LYS A 111 -2.34 9.07 -14.73
CA LYS A 111 -3.35 8.67 -13.74
C LYS A 111 -2.74 7.89 -12.58
N MET A 112 -3.27 8.16 -11.39
CA MET A 112 -2.95 7.50 -10.13
C MET A 112 -4.07 6.52 -9.79
N LEU A 113 -3.69 5.37 -9.24
CA LEU A 113 -4.62 4.38 -8.76
C LEU A 113 -4.85 4.58 -7.26
N LEU A 114 -6.11 4.85 -6.93
CA LEU A 114 -6.62 5.15 -5.60
C LEU A 114 -7.41 3.96 -5.07
N LEU A 115 -7.32 3.73 -3.76
CA LEU A 115 -8.21 2.84 -3.03
C LEU A 115 -9.16 3.70 -2.19
N LEU A 116 -10.45 3.38 -2.28
CA LEU A 116 -11.54 4.07 -1.60
C LEU A 116 -12.04 3.25 -0.42
N ASP A 117 -12.59 3.91 0.58
CA ASP A 117 -13.28 3.24 1.69
C ASP A 117 -14.57 2.59 1.16
N PRO A 118 -14.75 1.26 1.30
CA PRO A 118 -15.97 0.59 0.86
C PRO A 118 -17.24 1.10 1.56
N LYS A 119 -17.11 1.65 2.78
CA LYS A 119 -18.22 2.26 3.54
C LYS A 119 -18.50 3.68 3.08
N LYS A 120 -17.50 4.36 2.51
CA LYS A 120 -17.52 5.78 2.16
C LYS A 120 -16.81 5.99 0.83
N ARG A 121 -17.53 5.71 -0.27
CA ARG A 121 -16.98 5.60 -1.64
C ARG A 121 -16.40 6.89 -2.21
N ASP A 122 -16.43 8.00 -1.47
CA ASP A 122 -15.79 9.28 -1.80
C ASP A 122 -14.48 9.53 -1.02
N SER A 123 -14.15 8.63 -0.08
CA SER A 123 -13.01 8.75 0.83
C SER A 123 -11.84 7.90 0.36
N VAL A 124 -10.73 8.55 0.01
CA VAL A 124 -9.47 7.88 -0.36
C VAL A 124 -8.74 7.42 0.90
N VAL A 125 -8.35 6.15 0.93
CA VAL A 125 -7.64 5.53 2.06
C VAL A 125 -6.20 5.14 1.73
N ALA A 126 -5.90 4.84 0.46
CA ALA A 126 -4.58 4.49 0.00
C ALA A 126 -4.34 4.85 -1.47
N VAL A 127 -3.05 4.92 -1.85
CA VAL A 127 -2.60 5.13 -3.23
C VAL A 127 -1.61 4.04 -3.61
N TYR A 128 -1.74 3.51 -4.83
CA TYR A 128 -0.81 2.50 -5.33
C TYR A 128 0.45 3.18 -5.91
N LEU A 129 1.60 2.93 -5.29
CA LEU A 129 2.90 3.49 -5.68
C LEU A 129 3.99 2.41 -5.56
N ASN A 130 4.85 2.28 -6.58
CA ASN A 130 5.96 1.32 -6.59
C ASN A 130 5.53 -0.11 -6.21
N ASP A 131 4.50 -0.59 -6.91
CA ASP A 131 3.94 -1.94 -6.76
C ASP A 131 3.35 -2.27 -5.37
N LYS A 132 2.94 -1.24 -4.62
CA LYS A 132 2.37 -1.38 -3.27
C LYS A 132 1.31 -0.32 -2.98
N TRP A 133 0.36 -0.68 -2.11
CA TRP A 133 -0.59 0.26 -1.53
C TRP A 133 0.02 1.01 -0.34
N TRP A 134 -0.03 2.34 -0.39
CA TRP A 134 0.43 3.24 0.67
C TRP A 134 -0.75 3.98 1.28
N GLY A 135 -0.84 3.97 2.61
CA GLY A 135 -1.88 4.71 3.32
C GLY A 135 -1.70 6.22 3.16
N VAL A 136 -2.80 6.96 3.14
CA VAL A 136 -2.76 8.43 3.01
C VAL A 136 -1.91 9.07 4.12
N ASP A 137 -1.99 8.57 5.36
CA ASP A 137 -1.20 9.08 6.49
C ASP A 137 0.31 8.94 6.25
N GLU A 138 0.73 7.83 5.63
CA GLU A 138 2.15 7.59 5.31
C GLU A 138 2.64 8.49 4.17
N LEU A 139 1.76 8.83 3.24
CA LEU A 139 2.08 9.72 2.11
C LEU A 139 2.12 11.18 2.53
N LEU A 140 1.29 11.59 3.49
CA LEU A 140 1.27 12.96 4.00
C LEU A 140 2.39 13.23 4.99
N HIS A 141 3.07 12.20 5.50
CA HIS A 141 4.23 12.35 6.36
C HIS A 141 5.52 12.44 5.53
N SER A 142 6.38 13.39 5.85
CA SER A 142 7.76 13.45 5.36
C SER A 142 8.70 12.99 6.47
N CYS A 143 9.67 12.19 6.08
CA CYS A 143 10.68 11.61 6.95
C CYS A 143 12.01 12.37 6.85
N ILE A 144 12.12 13.24 5.85
CA ILE A 144 13.14 14.28 5.81
C ILE A 144 12.70 15.40 6.77
N PRO A 145 13.60 15.93 7.61
CA PRO A 145 13.27 17.08 8.45
C PRO A 145 12.81 18.29 7.62
N VAL A 146 11.49 18.50 7.56
CA VAL A 146 10.91 19.67 6.90
C VAL A 146 10.69 20.77 7.93
N GLN A 147 11.24 21.95 7.69
CA GLN A 147 10.93 23.12 8.51
C GLN A 147 9.44 23.44 8.45
N PRO A 148 8.75 23.59 9.60
CA PRO A 148 7.33 23.94 9.61
C PRO A 148 7.05 25.21 8.81
N GLY A 149 5.89 25.24 8.15
CA GLY A 149 5.44 26.39 7.38
C GLY A 149 5.04 26.06 5.95
N LEU A 150 4.69 27.12 5.22
CA LEU A 150 4.19 27.04 3.86
C LEU A 150 5.37 26.96 2.86
N LYS A 151 5.58 25.80 2.23
CA LYS A 151 6.68 25.53 1.30
C LYS A 151 6.16 25.33 -0.12
N LYS A 152 6.88 25.86 -1.12
CA LYS A 152 6.53 25.68 -2.53
C LYS A 152 6.75 24.22 -2.93
N VAL A 153 5.80 23.66 -3.69
CA VAL A 153 5.94 22.34 -4.32
C VAL A 153 7.03 22.38 -5.39
N GLN A 154 8.03 21.51 -5.28
CA GLN A 154 9.21 21.41 -6.13
C GLN A 154 9.44 19.99 -6.64
N THR A 155 9.09 18.96 -5.87
CA THR A 155 9.38 17.55 -6.21
C THR A 155 8.15 16.81 -6.75
N CYS A 156 8.38 15.66 -7.39
CA CYS A 156 7.32 14.75 -7.82
C CYS A 156 6.57 14.16 -6.62
N GLY A 157 7.29 13.87 -5.54
CA GLY A 157 6.71 13.46 -4.27
C GLY A 157 5.75 14.48 -3.71
N GLU A 158 6.18 15.73 -3.58
CA GLU A 158 5.32 16.83 -3.12
C GLU A 158 4.12 17.02 -4.05
N ARG A 159 4.26 16.71 -5.35
CA ARG A 159 3.13 16.73 -6.28
C ARG A 159 2.10 15.64 -5.98
N ILE A 160 2.55 14.44 -5.60
CA ILE A 160 1.67 13.36 -5.14
C ILE A 160 1.00 13.75 -3.81
N VAL A 161 1.75 14.32 -2.86
CA VAL A 161 1.20 14.82 -1.59
C VAL A 161 0.11 15.87 -1.83
N LEU A 162 0.36 16.83 -2.73
CA LEU A 162 -0.63 17.83 -3.12
C LEU A 162 -1.90 17.20 -3.70
N PHE A 163 -1.74 16.18 -4.56
CA PHE A 163 -2.86 15.44 -5.13
C PHE A 163 -3.67 14.71 -4.06
N VAL A 164 -3.01 14.01 -3.12
CA VAL A 164 -3.68 13.32 -2.01
C VAL A 164 -4.43 14.31 -1.12
N LEU A 165 -3.81 15.44 -0.75
CA LEU A 165 -4.49 16.49 0.01
C LEU A 165 -5.72 17.03 -0.72
N ASN A 166 -5.64 17.21 -2.04
CA ASN A 166 -6.78 17.63 -2.84
C ASN A 166 -7.93 16.61 -2.79
N CYS A 167 -7.61 15.31 -2.90
CA CYS A 167 -8.60 14.24 -2.76
C CYS A 167 -9.28 14.24 -1.38
N LEU A 168 -8.51 14.43 -0.31
CA LEU A 168 -9.06 14.40 1.06
C LEU A 168 -9.96 15.60 1.38
N VAL A 169 -9.61 16.80 0.89
CA VAL A 169 -10.39 18.02 1.16
C VAL A 169 -11.67 18.05 0.33
N CYS A 170 -11.61 17.58 -0.92
CA CYS A 170 -12.64 17.81 -1.91
C CYS A 170 -13.51 16.58 -2.19
N GLY A 171 -13.13 15.44 -1.61
CA GLY A 171 -13.65 14.13 -1.94
C GLY A 171 -13.27 13.69 -3.35
N PHE A 172 -13.61 12.46 -3.68
CA PHE A 172 -13.62 11.99 -5.06
C PHE A 172 -15.04 11.61 -5.48
N VAL A 173 -15.51 12.14 -6.61
CA VAL A 173 -16.78 11.74 -7.22
C VAL A 173 -16.48 11.19 -8.60
N GLU A 174 -16.66 9.88 -8.77
CA GLU A 174 -16.55 9.22 -10.06
C GLU A 174 -17.85 9.43 -10.85
N GLY A 175 -17.80 10.28 -11.87
CA GLY A 175 -18.95 10.62 -12.70
C GLY A 175 -19.72 11.81 -12.14
N GLY A 176 -19.94 12.83 -12.97
CA GLY A 176 -20.34 14.20 -12.58
C GLY A 176 -21.77 14.37 -12.07
N ASP A 177 -22.24 13.49 -11.18
CA ASP A 177 -23.57 13.56 -10.55
C ASP A 177 -23.50 14.13 -9.12
N SER A 178 -22.60 15.10 -8.90
CA SER A 178 -22.73 15.95 -7.72
C SER A 178 -23.81 17.00 -8.00
N GLU A 179 -25.04 16.68 -7.63
CA GLU A 179 -26.14 17.63 -7.43
C GLU A 179 -25.71 18.83 -6.56
N ASN A 180 -24.68 18.66 -5.73
CA ASN A 180 -24.12 19.69 -4.85
C ASN A 180 -22.61 19.92 -5.09
N GLY A 181 -22.29 20.58 -6.20
CA GLY A 181 -21.26 21.62 -6.21
C GLY A 181 -19.79 21.20 -5.98
N VAL A 182 -19.05 21.14 -7.08
CA VAL A 182 -17.61 21.42 -7.20
C VAL A 182 -16.66 20.46 -6.45
N CYS A 183 -16.37 19.30 -7.05
CA CYS A 183 -15.11 18.62 -6.77
C CYS A 183 -13.96 19.49 -7.30
N PHE A 184 -12.93 19.77 -6.50
CA PHE A 184 -11.74 20.43 -7.02
C PHE A 184 -11.01 19.47 -7.94
N LEU A 185 -10.86 19.88 -9.20
CA LEU A 185 -10.03 19.19 -10.17
C LEU A 185 -8.58 19.14 -9.65
N PRO A 186 -7.81 18.08 -10.00
CA PRO A 186 -6.38 18.07 -9.74
C PRO A 186 -5.71 19.34 -10.29
N HIS A 187 -4.65 19.81 -9.65
CA HIS A 187 -3.89 20.95 -10.15
C HIS A 187 -3.41 20.72 -11.58
N SER A 188 -3.27 21.77 -12.38
CA SER A 188 -2.58 21.65 -13.68
C SER A 188 -1.09 21.38 -13.47
N ALA A 189 -0.43 20.71 -14.42
CA ALA A 189 1.01 20.49 -14.37
C ALA A 189 1.81 21.80 -14.26
N GLY A 190 1.30 22.89 -14.86
CA GLY A 190 1.92 24.22 -14.83
C GLY A 190 1.53 25.09 -13.64
N GLU A 191 0.53 24.71 -12.84
CA GLU A 191 0.09 25.52 -11.70
C GLU A 191 1.04 25.39 -10.52
N HIS A 192 1.26 26.50 -9.82
CA HIS A 192 2.06 26.53 -8.61
C HIS A 192 1.20 26.34 -7.38
N ALA A 193 1.73 25.56 -6.44
CA ALA A 193 1.11 25.34 -5.15
C ALA A 193 2.15 25.41 -4.04
N LYS A 194 1.66 25.56 -2.82
CA LYS A 194 2.44 25.41 -1.59
C LYS A 194 1.74 24.41 -0.67
N ILE A 195 2.53 23.62 0.03
CA ILE A 195 2.08 22.71 1.09
C ILE A 195 2.47 23.32 2.43
N PHE A 196 1.54 23.31 3.38
CA PHE A 196 1.82 23.70 4.76
C PHE A 196 2.24 22.46 5.54
N TRP A 197 3.50 22.45 5.97
CA TRP A 197 4.09 21.38 6.75
C TRP A 197 4.05 21.72 8.24
N HIS A 198 3.62 20.77 9.06
CA HIS A 198 3.57 20.88 10.51
C HIS A 198 4.05 19.58 11.13
N HIS A 199 5.14 19.63 11.90
CA HIS A 199 5.76 18.44 12.52
C HIS A 199 6.02 17.27 11.54
N GLY A 200 6.45 17.58 10.31
CA GLY A 200 6.70 16.57 9.27
C GLY A 200 5.46 16.14 8.50
N GLU A 201 4.27 16.57 8.89
CA GLU A 201 3.01 16.23 8.21
C GLU A 201 2.55 17.37 7.30
N ALA A 202 2.11 17.01 6.09
CA ALA A 202 1.43 17.91 5.17
C ALA A 202 -0.05 18.01 5.57
N VAL A 203 -0.46 19.18 6.08
CA VAL A 203 -1.81 19.34 6.66
C VAL A 203 -2.72 20.29 5.87
N ALA A 204 -2.16 21.06 4.93
CA ALA A 204 -2.93 21.95 4.06
C ALA A 204 -2.17 22.30 2.78
N PHE A 205 -2.87 22.84 1.80
CA PHE A 205 -2.26 23.37 0.58
C PHE A 205 -2.88 24.71 0.18
N TYR A 206 -2.13 25.47 -0.62
CA TYR A 206 -2.57 26.72 -1.22
C TYR A 206 -2.10 26.81 -2.67
N THR A 207 -3.00 27.13 -3.58
CA THR A 207 -2.75 27.24 -5.02
C THR A 207 -2.66 28.69 -5.44
N TYR A 208 -1.74 29.03 -6.32
CA TYR A 208 -1.63 30.39 -6.85
C TYR A 208 -1.23 30.42 -8.32
N LYS A 209 -1.78 31.41 -9.03
CA LYS A 209 -1.36 31.76 -10.38
C LYS A 209 -0.42 32.94 -10.28
N ASN A 210 0.73 32.87 -10.95
CA ASN A 210 1.55 34.05 -11.12
C ASN A 210 0.76 35.06 -11.98
N LYS A 211 0.74 36.32 -11.56
CA LYS A 211 0.34 37.39 -12.47
C LYS A 211 1.53 37.60 -13.41
N GLU A 212 1.31 37.42 -14.71
CA GLU A 212 2.24 37.98 -15.69
C GLU A 212 2.24 39.50 -15.49
N ILE A 213 3.43 40.07 -15.25
CA ILE A 213 3.66 41.52 -15.13
C ILE A 213 4.13 42.02 -16.49
#